data_AF-A0A2E1B4X3-F1
#
_entry.id   AF-A0A2E1B4X3-F1
#
_cell.length_a   1.000
_cell.length_b   1.000
_cell.length_c   1.000
_cell.angle_alpha   90.00
_cell.angle_beta   90.00
_cell.angle_gamma   90.00
#
_symmetry.space_group_name_H-M   'P 1'
#
loop_
_entity.id
_entity.type
_entity.pdbx_description
1 polymer ?
#
loop_
_entity_poly.entity_id
_entity_poly.type
_entity_poly.pdbx_seq_one_letter_code
_entity_poly.pdbx_strand_id
1 'polypeptide(L)'
;MPAATNKSELLAVFDKDLAKLKKTLEAVDEEMSTLSAPDDAATIKGVIAHRTHWMGMFHHWYEDGVAGREVFVPAKGYKWNQLKAYNAPVYAKGDETPWPDLLSAFDAACDRLRSFIVARDDQELYANGVYAWTGKWTLGRYAEASGPSHFRSANSYIRKALKAAR
;
A
#
# COMPACT_ATOMS: atom_id res chain seq x y z
N MET A 1 -16.75 -2.02 -0.36
CA MET A 1 -17.03 -0.59 -0.60
C MET A 1 -16.73 -0.32 -2.06
N PRO A 2 -17.57 0.48 -2.75
CA PRO A 2 -17.24 0.94 -4.11
C PRO A 2 -15.93 1.73 -4.09
N ALA A 3 -15.26 1.77 -5.24
CA ALA A 3 -14.08 2.61 -5.43
C ALA A 3 -14.45 4.08 -5.28
N ALA A 4 -13.52 4.90 -4.78
CA ALA A 4 -13.70 6.35 -4.79
C ALA A 4 -13.76 6.86 -6.24
N THR A 5 -14.59 7.87 -6.50
CA THR A 5 -14.83 8.43 -7.84
C THR A 5 -14.39 9.89 -7.98
N ASN A 6 -13.99 10.52 -6.88
CA ASN A 6 -13.45 11.86 -6.81
C ASN A 6 -12.43 11.97 -5.66
N LYS A 7 -11.65 13.05 -5.66
CA LYS A 7 -10.58 13.36 -4.71
C LYS A 7 -11.08 13.40 -3.27
N SER A 8 -12.26 13.98 -3.05
CA SER A 8 -12.85 14.11 -1.72
C SER A 8 -13.14 12.72 -1.12
N GLU A 9 -13.78 11.84 -1.90
CA GLU A 9 -14.01 10.46 -1.53
C GLU A 9 -12.71 9.69 -1.28
N LEU A 10 -11.70 9.89 -2.13
CA LEU A 10 -10.40 9.24 -1.99
C LEU A 10 -9.68 9.64 -0.70
N LEU A 11 -9.65 10.93 -0.38
CA LEU A 11 -9.06 11.43 0.86
C LEU A 11 -9.85 10.95 2.08
N ALA A 12 -11.19 10.97 2.03
CA ALA A 12 -12.02 10.51 3.12
C ALA A 12 -11.81 9.02 3.43
N VAL A 13 -11.70 8.17 2.40
CA VAL A 13 -11.43 6.74 2.59
C VAL A 13 -9.98 6.49 3.03
N PHE A 14 -9.03 7.28 2.52
CA PHE A 14 -7.63 7.23 2.94
C PHE A 14 -7.48 7.48 4.43
N ASP A 15 -7.98 8.62 4.90
CA ASP A 15 -7.83 9.04 6.29
C ASP A 15 -8.56 8.07 7.24
N LYS A 16 -9.77 7.62 6.88
CA LYS A 16 -10.54 6.67 7.67
C LYS A 16 -9.83 5.33 7.83
N ASP A 17 -9.35 4.75 6.74
CA ASP A 17 -8.78 3.40 6.76
C ASP A 17 -7.35 3.40 7.32
N LEU A 18 -6.58 4.49 7.11
CA LEU A 18 -5.29 4.68 7.75
C LEU A 18 -5.44 4.81 9.27
N ALA A 19 -6.37 5.65 9.75
CA ALA A 19 -6.60 5.81 11.19
C ALA A 19 -6.96 4.49 11.89
N LYS A 20 -7.76 3.64 11.23
CA LYS A 20 -8.09 2.30 11.75
C LYS A 20 -6.87 1.39 11.81
N LEU A 21 -6.03 1.41 10.78
CA LEU A 21 -4.79 0.62 10.77
C LEU A 21 -3.82 1.11 11.84
N LYS A 22 -3.55 2.42 11.93
CA LYS A 22 -2.66 3.02 12.96
C LYS A 22 -3.10 2.62 14.37
N LYS A 23 -4.40 2.71 14.67
CA LYS A 23 -4.94 2.27 15.96
C LYS A 23 -4.68 0.79 16.28
N THR A 24 -4.69 -0.08 15.27
CA THR A 24 -4.33 -1.50 15.47
C THR A 24 -2.83 -1.65 15.70
N LEU A 25 -2.00 -0.87 14.98
CA LEU A 25 -0.53 -0.91 15.09
C LEU A 25 -0.01 -0.39 16.44
N GLU A 26 -0.71 0.54 17.09
CA GLU A 26 -0.39 1.03 18.45
C GLU A 26 -0.32 -0.10 19.49
N ALA A 27 -1.04 -1.21 19.26
CA ALA A 27 -1.06 -2.36 20.15
C ALA A 27 -0.03 -3.45 19.79
N VAL A 28 0.83 -3.21 18.79
CA VAL A 28 1.81 -4.18 18.29
C VAL A 28 3.21 -3.71 18.68
N ASP A 29 3.88 -4.49 19.52
CA ASP A 29 5.30 -4.33 19.84
C ASP A 29 6.20 -5.15 18.89
N GLU A 30 7.52 -5.11 19.10
CA GLU A 30 8.48 -5.83 18.26
C GLU A 30 8.19 -7.34 18.24
N GLU A 31 7.89 -7.95 19.40
CA GLU A 31 7.62 -9.39 19.49
C GLU A 31 6.34 -9.75 18.72
N MET A 32 5.24 -9.03 18.98
CA MET A 32 3.98 -9.24 18.28
C MET A 32 4.10 -8.98 16.78
N SER A 33 4.98 -8.07 16.34
CA SER A 33 5.16 -7.78 14.92
C SER A 33 5.71 -8.99 14.13
N THR A 34 6.35 -9.95 14.80
CA THR A 34 6.83 -11.20 14.18
C THR A 34 5.74 -12.25 13.98
N LEU A 35 4.54 -12.03 14.51
CA LEU A 35 3.42 -12.97 14.38
C LEU A 35 2.88 -13.00 12.94
N SER A 36 2.41 -14.19 12.55
CA SER A 36 1.75 -14.42 11.26
C SER A 36 0.33 -14.98 11.46
N ALA A 37 -0.52 -14.85 10.45
CA ALA A 37 -1.82 -15.53 10.47
C ALA A 37 -1.65 -17.05 10.26
N PRO A 38 -2.56 -17.91 10.77
CA PRO A 38 -2.40 -19.38 10.72
C PRO A 38 -2.12 -20.00 9.35
N ASP A 39 -2.61 -19.39 8.28
CA ASP A 39 -2.55 -19.93 6.91
C ASP A 39 -1.60 -19.15 6.00
N ASP A 40 -0.76 -18.28 6.57
CA ASP A 40 0.12 -17.38 5.82
C ASP A 40 1.44 -17.19 6.57
N ALA A 41 2.57 -17.34 5.87
CA ALA A 41 3.89 -17.20 6.47
C ALA A 41 4.29 -15.73 6.69
N ALA A 42 3.66 -14.77 6.00
CA ALA A 42 4.04 -13.37 6.09
C ALA A 42 3.80 -12.81 7.51
N THR A 43 4.82 -12.29 8.16
CA THR A 43 4.66 -11.67 9.48
C THR A 43 3.93 -10.32 9.38
N ILE A 44 3.52 -9.74 10.50
CA ILE A 44 3.02 -8.36 10.55
C ILE A 44 4.08 -7.38 10.01
N LYS A 45 5.37 -7.57 10.35
CA LYS A 45 6.50 -6.79 9.78
C LYS A 45 6.54 -6.88 8.26
N GLY A 46 6.52 -8.09 7.73
CA GLY A 46 6.48 -8.34 6.29
C GLY A 46 5.28 -7.65 5.63
N VAL A 47 4.09 -7.75 6.23
CA VAL A 47 2.87 -7.11 5.71
C VAL A 47 3.02 -5.60 5.62
N ILE A 48 3.57 -4.94 6.65
CA ILE A 48 3.83 -3.49 6.65
C ILE A 48 4.92 -3.09 5.67
N ALA A 49 6.01 -3.85 5.57
CA ALA A 49 7.03 -3.64 4.56
C ALA A 49 6.44 -3.71 3.14
N HIS A 50 5.58 -4.70 2.88
CA HIS A 50 4.87 -4.81 1.62
C HIS A 50 3.95 -3.61 1.34
N ARG A 51 3.16 -3.14 2.32
CA ARG A 51 2.31 -1.94 2.12
C ARG A 51 3.15 -0.71 1.76
N THR A 52 4.25 -0.52 2.49
CA THR A 52 5.21 0.57 2.26
C THR A 52 5.80 0.50 0.85
N HIS A 53 6.23 -0.69 0.43
CA HIS A 53 6.80 -0.94 -0.90
C HIS A 53 5.81 -0.59 -2.01
N TRP A 54 4.55 -1.02 -1.92
CA TRP A 54 3.56 -0.79 -2.96
C TRP A 54 3.10 0.67 -3.07
N MET A 55 3.09 1.44 -1.98
CA MET A 55 2.94 2.90 -2.05
C MET A 55 4.12 3.52 -2.80
N GLY A 56 5.34 3.04 -2.55
CA GLY A 56 6.53 3.41 -3.31
C GLY A 56 6.39 3.09 -4.81
N MET A 57 5.95 1.89 -5.16
CA MET A 57 5.75 1.48 -6.56
C MET A 57 4.78 2.39 -7.30
N PHE A 58 3.68 2.79 -6.65
CA PHE A 58 2.74 3.76 -7.20
C PHE A 58 3.44 5.07 -7.60
N HIS A 59 4.29 5.62 -6.73
CA HIS A 59 5.05 6.82 -7.05
C HIS A 59 6.01 6.61 -8.22
N HIS A 60 6.71 5.48 -8.27
CA HIS A 60 7.61 5.18 -9.39
C HIS A 60 6.84 5.09 -10.72
N TRP A 61 5.68 4.42 -10.76
CA TRP A 61 4.87 4.36 -11.97
C TRP A 61 4.41 5.75 -12.43
N TYR A 62 3.98 6.59 -11.49
CA TYR A 62 3.60 7.96 -11.77
C TYR A 62 4.80 8.77 -12.31
N GLU A 63 5.94 8.71 -11.64
CA GLU A 63 7.15 9.47 -11.97
C GLU A 63 7.73 9.05 -13.32
N ASP A 64 7.75 7.76 -13.63
CA ASP A 64 8.14 7.24 -14.95
C ASP A 64 7.14 7.69 -16.02
N GLY A 65 5.84 7.62 -15.73
CA GLY A 65 4.78 8.04 -16.65
C GLY A 65 4.84 9.52 -17.00
N VAL A 66 5.02 10.40 -16.00
CA VAL A 66 5.17 11.85 -16.20
C VAL A 66 6.46 12.18 -16.96
N ALA A 67 7.53 11.43 -16.72
CA ALA A 67 8.80 11.63 -17.42
C ALA A 67 8.85 11.02 -18.83
N GLY A 68 7.76 10.41 -19.31
CA GLY A 68 7.71 9.75 -20.60
C GLY A 68 8.60 8.50 -20.70
N ARG A 69 8.98 7.91 -19.56
CA ARG A 69 9.72 6.65 -19.51
C ARG A 69 8.76 5.46 -19.64
N GLU A 70 9.29 4.32 -20.03
CA GLU A 70 8.54 3.08 -20.04
C GLU A 70 8.13 2.69 -18.61
N VAL A 71 6.83 2.54 -18.38
CA VAL A 71 6.28 2.18 -17.07
C VAL A 71 6.00 0.69 -17.02
N PHE A 72 6.64 -0.01 -16.08
CA PHE A 72 6.43 -1.44 -15.88
C PHE A 72 5.46 -1.70 -14.73
N VAL A 73 4.24 -2.14 -15.06
CA VAL A 73 3.21 -2.47 -14.07
C VAL A 73 2.95 -3.99 -14.06
N PRO A 74 3.11 -4.71 -12.92
CA PRO A 74 3.51 -4.18 -11.62
C PRO A 74 5.01 -3.86 -11.52
N ALA A 75 5.88 -4.65 -12.13
CA ALA A 75 7.32 -4.41 -12.12
C ALA A 75 7.96 -5.02 -13.37
N LYS A 76 9.17 -4.55 -13.72
CA LYS A 76 9.90 -5.06 -14.88
C LYS A 76 10.13 -6.57 -14.76
N GLY A 77 9.69 -7.32 -15.76
CA GLY A 77 9.81 -8.78 -15.79
C GLY A 77 8.78 -9.57 -14.98
N TYR A 78 7.81 -8.89 -14.35
CA TYR A 78 6.76 -9.55 -13.55
C TYR A 78 5.36 -9.25 -14.09
N LYS A 79 4.50 -10.27 -14.05
CA LYS A 79 3.05 -10.17 -14.28
C LYS A 79 2.29 -10.21 -12.95
N TRP A 80 1.03 -9.78 -12.97
CA TRP A 80 0.15 -9.81 -11.79
C TRP A 80 -0.02 -11.20 -11.15
N ASN A 81 0.05 -12.27 -11.94
CA ASN A 81 -0.01 -13.64 -11.43
C ASN A 81 1.32 -14.14 -10.83
N GLN A 82 2.40 -13.36 -10.89
CA GLN A 82 3.72 -13.68 -10.36
C GLN A 82 4.03 -12.91 -9.06
N LEU A 83 3.05 -12.19 -8.51
CA LEU A 83 3.27 -11.33 -7.34
C LEU A 83 3.71 -12.07 -6.08
N LYS A 84 3.37 -13.36 -5.93
CA LYS A 84 3.86 -14.15 -4.78
C LYS A 84 5.39 -14.19 -4.78
N ALA A 85 6.01 -14.48 -5.93
CA ALA A 85 7.46 -14.52 -6.07
C ALA A 85 8.09 -13.11 -5.96
N TYR A 86 7.44 -12.10 -6.54
CA TYR A 86 7.91 -10.71 -6.45
C TYR A 86 7.95 -10.18 -5.01
N ASN A 87 6.91 -10.49 -4.21
CA ASN A 87 6.78 -9.96 -2.86
C ASN A 87 7.56 -10.75 -1.80
N ALA A 88 7.97 -11.99 -2.08
CA ALA A 88 8.78 -12.80 -1.16
C ALA A 88 10.01 -12.06 -0.60
N PRO A 89 10.88 -11.42 -1.43
CA PRO A 89 12.01 -10.65 -0.91
C PRO A 89 11.59 -9.38 -0.15
N VAL A 90 10.42 -8.80 -0.47
CA VAL A 90 9.90 -7.63 0.26
C VAL A 90 9.49 -8.04 1.67
N TYR A 91 8.86 -9.20 1.82
CA TYR A 91 8.52 -9.76 3.14
C TYR A 91 9.78 -10.07 3.95
N ALA A 92 10.74 -10.79 3.37
CA ALA A 92 11.99 -11.15 4.05
C ALA A 92 12.76 -9.93 4.55
N LYS A 93 12.89 -8.89 3.70
CA LYS A 93 13.52 -7.62 4.11
C LYS A 93 12.76 -6.95 5.26
N GLY A 94 11.42 -7.02 5.25
CA GLY A 94 10.60 -6.55 6.35
C GLY A 94 10.90 -7.28 7.66
N ASP A 95 11.00 -8.60 7.62
CA ASP A 95 11.26 -9.42 8.81
C ASP A 95 12.61 -9.07 9.47
N GLU A 96 13.62 -8.71 8.67
CA GLU A 96 14.95 -8.27 9.11
C GLU A 96 15.00 -6.82 9.64
N THR A 97 14.01 -5.98 9.32
CA THR A 97 14.03 -4.54 9.66
C THR A 97 13.41 -4.32 11.05
N PRO A 98 14.00 -3.57 11.99
CA PRO A 98 13.37 -3.26 13.28
C PRO A 98 11.96 -2.68 13.14
N TRP A 99 11.05 -3.05 14.04
CA TRP A 99 9.65 -2.60 13.98
C TRP A 99 9.48 -1.08 14.00
N PRO A 100 10.21 -0.30 14.84
CA PRO A 100 10.13 1.16 14.81
C PRO A 100 10.52 1.77 13.46
N ASP A 101 11.52 1.20 12.78
CA ASP A 101 11.99 1.66 11.48
C ASP A 101 10.95 1.39 10.39
N LEU A 102 10.30 0.21 10.45
CA LEU A 102 9.18 -0.11 9.55
C LEU A 102 7.99 0.83 9.74
N LEU A 103 7.63 1.14 10.98
CA LEU A 103 6.56 2.09 11.27
C LEU A 103 6.90 3.50 10.77
N SER A 104 8.14 3.96 11.00
CA SER A 104 8.59 5.26 10.50
C SER A 104 8.57 5.32 8.96
N ALA A 105 9.03 4.26 8.29
CA ALA A 105 9.01 4.19 6.83
C ALA A 105 7.58 4.12 6.27
N PHE A 106 6.70 3.36 6.93
CA PHE A 106 5.28 3.26 6.56
C PHE A 106 4.57 4.60 6.70
N ASP A 107 4.81 5.33 7.79
CA ASP A 107 4.24 6.65 8.02
C ASP A 107 4.72 7.67 6.98
N ALA A 108 6.02 7.71 6.69
CA ALA A 108 6.56 8.57 5.64
C ALA A 108 5.96 8.26 4.26
N ALA A 109 5.75 6.97 3.94
CA ALA A 109 5.12 6.57 2.70
C ALA A 109 3.62 6.95 2.65
N CYS A 110 2.91 6.83 3.77
CA CYS A 110 1.52 7.28 3.90
C CYS A 110 1.42 8.80 3.69
N ASP A 111 2.28 9.58 4.32
CA ASP A 111 2.30 11.04 4.20
C ASP A 111 2.63 11.47 2.77
N ARG A 112 3.57 10.79 2.10
CA ARG A 112 3.90 11.04 0.69
C ARG A 112 2.70 10.75 -0.23
N LEU A 113 2.03 9.60 -0.05
CA LEU A 113 0.87 9.24 -0.86
C LEU A 113 -0.32 10.17 -0.60
N ARG A 114 -0.55 10.55 0.65
CA ARG A 114 -1.60 11.51 1.00
C ARG A 114 -1.34 12.89 0.40
N SER A 115 -0.11 13.39 0.55
CA SER A 115 0.32 14.68 -0.01
C SER A 115 0.22 14.70 -1.53
N PHE A 116 0.58 13.58 -2.17
CA PHE A 116 0.32 13.36 -3.58
C PHE A 116 -1.16 13.56 -3.88
N ILE A 117 -2.08 12.84 -3.24
CA ILE A 117 -3.52 12.98 -3.54
C ILE A 117 -4.02 14.41 -3.32
N VAL A 118 -3.56 15.09 -2.26
CA VAL A 118 -3.91 16.49 -1.96
C VAL A 118 -3.46 17.45 -3.05
N ALA A 119 -2.32 17.21 -3.70
CA ALA A 119 -1.75 18.11 -4.69
C ALA A 119 -2.42 18.06 -6.08
N ARG A 120 -3.29 17.08 -6.36
CA ARG A 120 -3.95 16.91 -7.67
C ARG A 120 -5.41 17.34 -7.61
N ASP A 121 -6.02 17.56 -8.77
CA ASP A 121 -7.45 17.77 -8.91
C ASP A 121 -8.18 16.49 -9.35
N ASP A 122 -9.50 16.58 -9.49
CA ASP A 122 -10.33 15.48 -9.98
C ASP A 122 -10.03 15.10 -11.43
N GLN A 123 -9.59 16.05 -12.25
CA GLN A 123 -9.27 15.78 -13.65
C GLN A 123 -8.05 14.87 -13.75
N GLU A 124 -6.95 15.18 -13.07
CA GLU A 124 -5.75 14.34 -13.07
C GLU A 124 -5.99 12.97 -12.40
N LEU A 125 -6.80 12.93 -11.32
CA LEU A 125 -7.07 11.70 -10.59
C LEU A 125 -8.09 10.78 -11.27
N TYR A 126 -9.10 11.32 -11.95
CA TYR A 126 -10.28 10.55 -12.38
C TYR A 126 -10.64 10.65 -13.85
N ALA A 127 -10.02 11.52 -14.65
CA ALA A 127 -10.20 11.43 -16.09
C ALA A 127 -9.53 10.16 -16.65
N ASN A 128 -10.18 9.54 -17.62
CA ASN A 128 -9.66 8.35 -18.27
C ASN A 128 -8.53 8.71 -19.23
N GLY A 129 -7.48 7.88 -19.26
CA GLY A 129 -6.41 8.00 -20.26
C GLY A 129 -5.46 9.18 -20.07
N VAL A 130 -5.50 9.88 -18.93
CA VAL A 130 -4.52 10.95 -18.60
C VAL A 130 -3.09 10.39 -18.64
N TYR A 131 -2.92 9.18 -18.10
CA TYR A 131 -1.64 8.47 -18.10
C TYR A 131 -1.81 7.14 -18.80
N ALA A 132 -1.12 6.93 -19.93
CA ALA A 132 -1.28 5.72 -20.75
C ALA A 132 -1.03 4.42 -19.95
N TRP A 133 -0.11 4.44 -18.98
CA TRP A 133 0.23 3.28 -18.16
C TRP A 133 -0.91 2.83 -17.23
N THR A 134 -1.88 3.69 -16.92
CA THR A 134 -2.99 3.32 -16.04
C THR A 134 -4.02 2.42 -16.74
N GLY A 135 -3.95 2.31 -18.07
CA GLY A 135 -4.81 1.45 -18.88
C GLY A 135 -6.29 1.76 -18.65
N LYS A 136 -7.06 0.78 -18.14
CA LYS A 136 -8.49 0.94 -17.87
C LYS A 136 -8.80 1.63 -16.54
N TRP A 137 -7.82 1.80 -15.67
CA TRP A 137 -8.00 2.40 -14.35
C TRP A 137 -7.59 3.87 -14.38
N THR A 138 -8.17 4.66 -13.48
CA THR A 138 -7.76 6.04 -13.24
C THR A 138 -6.56 6.10 -12.29
N LEU A 139 -5.87 7.23 -12.25
CA LEU A 139 -4.76 7.43 -11.31
C LEU A 139 -5.23 7.31 -9.86
N GLY A 140 -6.39 7.90 -9.53
CA GLY A 140 -7.04 7.80 -8.23
C GLY A 140 -7.34 6.35 -7.84
N ARG A 141 -7.69 5.50 -8.81
CA ARG A 141 -7.91 4.06 -8.55
C ARG A 141 -6.62 3.32 -8.19
N TYR A 142 -5.51 3.64 -8.84
CA TYR A 142 -4.19 3.09 -8.46
C TYR A 142 -3.73 3.59 -7.08
N ALA A 143 -3.99 4.85 -6.75
CA ALA A 143 -3.73 5.40 -5.42
C ALA A 143 -4.58 4.69 -4.35
N GLU A 144 -5.87 4.46 -4.62
CA GLU A 144 -6.76 3.73 -3.71
C GLU A 144 -6.33 2.26 -3.51
N ALA A 145 -5.84 1.61 -4.57
CA ALA A 145 -5.31 0.26 -4.50
C ALA A 145 -4.04 0.17 -3.64
N SER A 146 -3.15 1.16 -3.78
CA SER A 146 -1.84 1.18 -3.11
C SER A 146 -1.91 1.65 -1.65
N GLY A 147 -2.91 2.47 -1.30
CA GLY A 147 -3.15 2.98 0.06
C GLY A 147 -4.41 2.37 0.71
N PRO A 148 -5.59 3.00 0.63
CA PRO A 148 -6.79 2.61 1.38
C PRO A 148 -7.15 1.11 1.31
N SER A 149 -7.11 0.50 0.12
CA SER A 149 -7.39 -0.94 -0.04
C SER A 149 -6.38 -1.81 0.69
N HIS A 150 -5.11 -1.39 0.65
CA HIS A 150 -3.99 -1.98 1.33
C HIS A 150 -4.06 -1.80 2.85
N PHE A 151 -4.54 -0.65 3.34
CA PHE A 151 -4.76 -0.41 4.77
C PHE A 151 -5.84 -1.33 5.33
N ARG A 152 -6.96 -1.47 4.61
CA ARG A 152 -8.06 -2.38 5.02
C ARG A 152 -7.60 -3.83 5.13
N SER A 153 -6.90 -4.31 4.10
CA SER A 153 -6.43 -5.70 4.08
C SER A 153 -5.36 -5.96 5.15
N ALA A 154 -4.41 -5.03 5.35
CA ALA A 154 -3.41 -5.13 6.42
C ALA A 154 -4.07 -5.14 7.81
N ASN A 155 -5.01 -4.22 8.06
CA ASN A 155 -5.71 -4.15 9.34
C ASN A 155 -6.46 -5.45 9.66
N SER A 156 -7.10 -6.05 8.65
CA SER A 156 -7.80 -7.33 8.79
C SER A 156 -6.82 -8.48 9.06
N TYR A 157 -5.69 -8.49 8.34
CA TYR A 157 -4.62 -9.47 8.51
C TYR A 157 -4.01 -9.42 9.91
N ILE A 158 -3.59 -8.24 10.36
CA ILE A 158 -2.94 -8.03 11.67
C ILE A 158 -3.88 -8.48 12.80
N ARG A 159 -5.16 -8.10 12.73
CA ARG A 159 -6.16 -8.56 13.71
C ARG A 159 -6.34 -10.07 13.72
N LYS A 160 -6.23 -10.74 12.56
CA LYS A 160 -6.27 -12.21 12.46
C LYS A 160 -5.03 -12.82 13.15
N ALA A 161 -3.83 -12.32 12.85
CA ALA A 161 -2.58 -12.78 13.46
C ALA A 161 -2.59 -12.61 14.99
N LEU A 162 -2.92 -11.41 15.48
CA LEU A 162 -3.01 -11.12 16.92
C LEU A 162 -4.06 -11.96 17.64
N LYS A 163 -5.17 -12.30 16.98
CA LYS A 163 -6.20 -13.17 17.57
C LYS A 163 -5.75 -14.63 17.64
N ALA A 164 -4.99 -15.11 16.66
CA ALA A 164 -4.53 -16.49 16.61
C ALA A 164 -3.42 -16.80 17.62
N ALA A 165 -2.70 -15.78 18.08
CA ALA A 165 -1.66 -15.88 19.10
C ALA A 165 -2.19 -15.79 20.55
N ARG A 166 -3.52 -15.61 20.73
CA ARG A 166 -4.19 -15.62 22.04
C ARG A 166 -4.75 -17.00 22.33
#